data_AF-A0A179F0T2-F1
#
_entry.id   AF-A0A179F0T2-F1
#
_cell.length_a   1.000
_cell.length_b   1.000
_cell.length_c   1.000
_cell.angle_alpha   90.00
_cell.angle_beta   90.00
_cell.angle_gamma   90.00
#
_symmetry.space_group_name_H-M   'P 1'
#
loop_
_entity.id
_entity.type
_entity.pdbx_description
1 polymer ?
#
loop_
_entity_poly.entity_id
_entity_poly.type
_entity_poly.pdbx_seq_one_letter_code
_entity_poly.pdbx_strand_id
1 'polypeptide(L)'
;MQPSLRVTPPQSFRSSPPPTPPPTVKKASDATARIIAKIKARRSGLSSSNEPWVSYPLSEDQYTELTQQVQSDASLRGYVNQDLRHDFIPSVGRLVFRMPTYLHEWVISSVVEEVSRQLRVIGAGDSAAAAFARAVVARGSPTLDFTETGFGRHDPDAQFRHLDAQYPGVVMEVSYSQKQKYTPYIAEDCILGSDGDIRRVVVMDIGYPNSKKATMSSWKPSVVLNEAGELELIAEQTIVDMIFRDEEGNPNPNEEAGLTLQLRDFATETLSGPDLTESIRIPASKLYSYLTEAEKNMAKLKQKQGAVRETRPWVRKRRRLETPPEELDDNREAKFRKIEEKAISQAEKDDSSYKTTPDEEWSLE
;
A
#
# COMPACT_ATOMS: atom_id res chain seq x y z
N MET A 1 22.23 -1.99 -96.61
CA MET A 1 21.40 -3.00 -95.93
C MET A 1 22.29 -3.81 -95.02
N GLN A 2 22.14 -3.63 -93.70
CA GLN A 2 22.76 -4.41 -92.63
C GLN A 2 21.79 -4.34 -91.43
N PRO A 3 21.51 -5.46 -90.74
CA PRO A 3 20.45 -5.53 -89.73
C PRO A 3 20.91 -4.99 -88.37
N SER A 4 20.04 -4.25 -87.68
CA SER A 4 20.31 -3.80 -86.31
C SER A 4 20.07 -4.95 -85.32
N LEU A 5 21.06 -5.19 -84.47
CA LEU A 5 21.01 -6.17 -83.38
C LEU A 5 20.18 -5.61 -82.22
N ARG A 6 19.04 -6.24 -81.93
CA ARG A 6 18.30 -6.05 -80.67
C ARG A 6 19.06 -6.71 -79.53
N VAL A 7 19.47 -5.92 -78.53
CA VAL A 7 20.01 -6.41 -77.26
C VAL A 7 18.94 -6.23 -76.18
N THR A 8 18.53 -7.34 -75.56
CA THR A 8 17.64 -7.39 -74.39
C THR A 8 18.46 -7.14 -73.11
N PRO A 9 17.97 -6.38 -72.11
CA PRO A 9 18.66 -6.24 -70.83
C PRO A 9 18.47 -7.50 -69.96
N PRO A 10 19.43 -7.85 -69.07
CA PRO A 10 19.30 -9.03 -68.23
C PRO A 10 18.27 -8.83 -67.11
N GLN A 11 17.54 -9.89 -66.82
CA GLN A 11 16.57 -10.00 -65.73
C GLN A 11 17.22 -9.70 -64.38
N SER A 12 16.62 -8.79 -63.62
CA SER A 12 16.98 -8.51 -62.24
C SER A 12 16.48 -9.62 -61.31
N PHE A 13 17.40 -10.36 -60.69
CA PHE A 13 17.09 -11.19 -59.54
C PHE A 13 16.79 -10.29 -58.34
N ARG A 14 15.51 -10.04 -58.06
CA ARG A 14 15.04 -9.53 -56.76
C ARG A 14 13.89 -10.39 -56.30
N SER A 15 14.19 -11.48 -55.59
CA SER A 15 13.18 -12.28 -54.88
C SER A 15 13.80 -12.89 -53.62
N SER A 16 14.12 -12.04 -52.66
CA SER A 16 14.28 -12.42 -51.26
C SER A 16 14.04 -11.18 -50.40
N PRO A 17 13.04 -11.17 -49.50
CA PRO A 17 12.87 -10.10 -48.52
C PRO A 17 14.14 -9.98 -47.66
N PRO A 18 14.52 -8.77 -47.20
CA PRO A 18 15.63 -8.65 -46.28
C PRO A 18 15.30 -9.43 -44.99
N PRO A 19 16.28 -10.12 -44.39
CA PRO A 19 16.07 -10.80 -43.12
C PRO A 19 15.58 -9.80 -42.08
N THR A 20 14.44 -10.11 -41.47
CA THR A 20 13.90 -9.33 -40.35
C THR A 20 14.97 -9.27 -39.26
N PRO A 21 15.30 -8.09 -38.71
CA PRO A 21 16.24 -8.01 -37.62
C PRO A 21 15.72 -8.88 -36.46
N PRO A 22 16.60 -9.56 -35.70
CA PRO A 22 16.20 -10.32 -34.53
C PRO A 22 15.39 -9.41 -33.59
N PRO A 23 14.47 -9.97 -32.77
CA PRO A 23 13.70 -9.18 -31.82
C PRO A 23 14.67 -8.33 -31.01
N THR A 24 14.62 -7.01 -31.22
CA THR A 24 15.46 -6.08 -30.50
C THR A 24 15.08 -6.23 -29.04
N VAL A 25 15.96 -6.87 -28.26
CA VAL A 25 15.91 -6.77 -26.80
C VAL A 25 15.92 -5.26 -26.52
N LYS A 26 14.77 -4.69 -26.15
CA LYS A 26 14.68 -3.28 -25.79
C LYS A 26 15.71 -3.08 -24.69
N LYS A 27 16.78 -2.37 -25.03
CA LYS A 27 17.85 -2.10 -24.10
C LYS A 27 17.25 -1.23 -23.01
N ALA A 28 17.35 -1.69 -21.77
CA ALA A 28 16.82 -0.98 -20.61
C ALA A 28 17.19 0.50 -20.71
N SER A 29 16.24 1.41 -20.48
CA SER A 29 16.60 2.81 -20.37
C SER A 29 17.68 2.98 -19.28
N ASP A 30 18.63 3.90 -19.48
CA ASP A 30 19.71 4.15 -18.51
C ASP A 30 19.14 4.49 -17.12
N ALA A 31 17.94 5.10 -17.07
CA ALA A 31 17.19 5.34 -15.84
C ALA A 31 16.73 4.05 -15.16
N THR A 32 16.05 3.15 -15.89
CA THR A 32 15.58 1.86 -15.38
C THR A 32 16.74 0.99 -14.88
N ALA A 33 17.83 0.91 -15.64
CA ALA A 33 19.02 0.14 -15.25
C ALA A 33 19.65 0.66 -13.95
N ARG A 34 19.73 1.99 -13.77
CA ARG A 34 20.22 2.61 -12.53
C ARG A 34 19.32 2.32 -11.33
N ILE A 35 18.00 2.34 -11.52
CA ILE A 35 17.05 2.05 -10.43
C ILE A 35 17.17 0.58 -10.01
N ILE A 36 17.26 -0.36 -10.95
CA ILE A 36 17.49 -1.78 -10.66
C ILE A 36 18.78 -1.98 -9.86
N ALA A 37 19.87 -1.29 -10.23
CA ALA A 37 21.10 -1.35 -9.46
C ALA A 37 20.91 -0.87 -8.01
N LYS A 38 20.08 0.16 -7.78
CA LYS A 38 19.73 0.63 -6.43
C LYS A 38 18.88 -0.37 -5.66
N ILE A 39 17.91 -1.03 -6.30
CA ILE A 39 17.12 -2.12 -5.70
C ILE A 39 18.06 -3.26 -5.27
N LYS A 40 18.98 -3.69 -6.15
CA LYS A 40 19.99 -4.73 -5.84
C LYS A 40 20.88 -4.34 -4.66
N ALA A 41 21.33 -3.09 -4.61
CA ALA A 41 22.14 -2.58 -3.51
C ALA A 41 21.38 -2.58 -2.17
N ARG A 42 20.10 -2.16 -2.17
CA ARG A 42 19.24 -2.20 -0.98
C ARG A 42 19.01 -3.63 -0.48
N ARG A 43 18.64 -4.55 -1.39
CA ARG A 43 18.47 -5.96 -1.07
C ARG A 43 19.71 -6.59 -0.43
N SER A 44 20.90 -6.20 -0.91
CA SER A 44 22.17 -6.72 -0.41
C SER A 44 22.65 -6.04 0.88
N GLY A 45 21.90 -5.08 1.42
CA GLY A 45 22.31 -4.28 2.58
C GLY A 45 23.48 -3.33 2.31
N LEU A 46 23.81 -3.10 1.03
CA LEU A 46 24.93 -2.24 0.58
C LEU A 46 24.48 -0.82 0.25
N SER A 47 23.22 -0.45 0.54
CA SER A 47 22.75 0.90 0.29
C SER A 47 23.40 1.88 1.26
N SER A 48 24.02 2.94 0.74
CA SER A 48 24.66 3.99 1.51
C SER A 48 23.68 5.03 2.07
N SER A 49 22.43 5.03 1.61
CA SER A 49 21.41 5.98 2.05
C SER A 49 20.44 5.31 3.02
N ASN A 50 20.44 5.81 4.26
CA ASN A 50 19.42 5.52 5.27
C ASN A 50 18.24 6.51 5.18
N GLU A 51 18.10 7.22 4.06
CA GLU A 51 17.01 8.18 3.89
C GLU A 51 15.67 7.45 3.86
N PRO A 52 14.72 7.84 4.73
CA PRO A 52 13.38 7.24 4.79
C PRO A 52 12.57 7.36 3.49
N TRP A 53 13.01 8.22 2.58
CA TRP A 53 12.28 8.57 1.35
C TRP A 53 13.28 8.98 0.28
N VAL A 54 13.41 8.18 -0.77
CA VAL A 54 14.32 8.47 -1.88
C VAL A 54 13.53 8.49 -3.18
N SER A 55 13.51 9.66 -3.83
CA SER A 55 12.75 9.88 -5.06
C SER A 55 13.65 9.82 -6.30
N TYR A 56 13.15 9.18 -7.36
CA TYR A 56 13.76 9.10 -8.68
C TYR A 56 12.80 9.66 -9.73
N PRO A 57 13.27 10.51 -10.66
CA PRO A 57 12.51 10.81 -11.87
C PRO A 57 12.31 9.52 -12.67
N LEU A 58 11.06 9.23 -13.01
CA LEU A 58 10.69 8.06 -13.79
C LEU A 58 9.36 8.33 -14.51
N SER A 59 9.33 8.18 -15.83
CA SER A 59 8.07 8.26 -16.58
C SER A 59 7.25 6.97 -16.46
N GLU A 60 5.99 7.01 -16.86
CA GLU A 60 5.11 5.82 -16.87
C GLU A 60 5.65 4.68 -17.75
N ASP A 61 6.16 5.01 -18.95
CA ASP A 61 6.80 4.02 -19.83
C ASP A 61 8.00 3.36 -19.15
N GLN A 62 8.82 4.13 -18.45
CA GLN A 62 9.99 3.64 -17.74
C GLN A 62 9.60 2.84 -16.49
N TYR A 63 8.51 3.21 -15.82
CA TYR A 63 7.97 2.45 -14.69
C TYR A 63 7.41 1.10 -15.17
N THR A 64 6.70 1.09 -16.29
CA THR A 64 6.24 -0.15 -16.94
C THR A 64 7.41 -1.05 -17.31
N GLU A 65 8.45 -0.48 -17.92
CA GLU A 65 9.69 -1.20 -18.23
C GLU A 65 10.37 -1.75 -16.96
N LEU A 66 10.48 -0.94 -15.90
CA LEU A 66 11.05 -1.34 -14.62
C LEU A 66 10.29 -2.53 -14.01
N THR A 67 8.96 -2.43 -13.96
CA THR A 67 8.10 -3.48 -13.40
C THR A 67 8.23 -4.77 -14.20
N GLN A 68 8.23 -4.72 -15.53
CA GLN A 68 8.46 -5.91 -16.38
C GLN A 68 9.80 -6.58 -16.10
N GLN A 69 10.88 -5.79 -15.94
CA GLN A 69 12.21 -6.32 -15.63
C GLN A 69 12.26 -6.93 -14.23
N VAL A 70 11.64 -6.29 -13.24
CA VAL A 70 11.53 -6.82 -11.86
C VAL A 70 10.75 -8.14 -11.84
N GLN A 71 9.62 -8.23 -12.55
CA GLN A 71 8.83 -9.46 -12.60
C GLN A 71 9.56 -10.62 -13.31
N SER A 72 10.43 -10.30 -14.27
CA SER A 72 11.23 -11.28 -15.02
C SER A 72 12.44 -11.80 -14.21
N ASP A 73 12.93 -11.05 -13.23
CA ASP A 73 14.04 -11.45 -12.35
C ASP A 73 13.49 -12.05 -11.05
N ALA A 74 13.44 -13.38 -10.95
CA ALA A 74 12.93 -14.10 -9.78
C ALA A 74 13.60 -13.67 -8.46
N SER A 75 14.86 -13.24 -8.53
CA SER A 75 15.61 -12.81 -7.36
C SER A 75 15.15 -11.43 -6.87
N LEU A 76 14.75 -10.53 -7.78
CA LEU A 76 14.25 -9.21 -7.45
C LEU A 76 12.76 -9.22 -7.13
N ARG A 77 11.97 -10.02 -7.86
CA ARG A 77 10.53 -10.08 -7.73
C ARG A 77 10.04 -10.25 -6.30
N GLY A 78 10.61 -11.22 -5.57
CA GLY A 78 10.24 -11.47 -4.17
C GLY A 78 10.51 -10.25 -3.28
N TYR A 79 11.73 -9.70 -3.38
CA TYR A 79 12.13 -8.53 -2.60
C TYR A 79 11.29 -7.30 -2.91
N VAL A 80 11.03 -7.00 -4.20
CA VAL A 80 10.26 -5.81 -4.58
C VAL A 80 8.80 -5.94 -4.16
N ASN A 81 8.20 -7.12 -4.31
CA ASN A 81 6.78 -7.31 -3.99
C ASN A 81 6.50 -7.41 -2.48
N GLN A 82 7.49 -7.81 -1.66
CA GLN A 82 7.27 -8.13 -0.24
C GLN A 82 8.01 -7.21 0.73
N ASP A 83 9.20 -6.72 0.35
CA ASP A 83 10.11 -6.04 1.27
C ASP A 83 10.33 -4.56 0.91
N LEU A 84 10.30 -4.22 -0.39
CA LEU A 84 10.50 -2.85 -0.85
C LEU A 84 9.16 -2.11 -0.88
N ARG A 85 8.97 -1.18 0.06
CA ARG A 85 7.87 -0.22 -0.03
C ARG A 85 8.21 0.86 -1.06
N HIS A 86 7.30 1.11 -2.01
CA HIS A 86 7.47 2.18 -2.98
C HIS A 86 6.15 2.77 -3.46
N ASP A 87 6.21 4.06 -3.80
CA ASP A 87 5.13 4.74 -4.48
C ASP A 87 5.58 5.12 -5.89
N PHE A 88 4.67 5.06 -6.85
CA PHE A 88 4.84 5.64 -8.16
C PHE A 88 3.74 6.68 -8.37
N ILE A 89 4.13 7.94 -8.51
CA ILE A 89 3.26 9.12 -8.64
C ILE A 89 3.38 9.62 -10.09
N PRO A 90 2.45 9.23 -10.98
CA PRO A 90 2.58 9.46 -12.43
C PRO A 90 2.50 10.95 -12.79
N SER A 91 1.61 11.70 -12.13
CA SER A 91 1.37 13.13 -12.35
C SER A 91 2.62 14.01 -12.27
N VAL A 92 3.62 13.59 -11.48
CA VAL A 92 4.92 14.26 -11.34
C VAL A 92 6.10 13.44 -11.85
N GLY A 93 5.84 12.27 -12.42
CA GLY A 93 6.84 11.34 -12.96
C GLY A 93 7.85 10.90 -11.91
N ARG A 94 7.38 10.39 -10.76
CA ARG A 94 8.26 10.03 -9.62
C ARG A 94 8.04 8.61 -9.14
N LEU A 95 9.13 7.86 -9.06
CA LEU A 95 9.24 6.66 -8.23
C LEU A 95 9.85 7.03 -6.88
N VAL A 96 9.26 6.56 -5.81
CA VAL A 96 9.72 6.81 -4.44
C VAL A 96 9.96 5.49 -3.75
N PHE A 97 11.16 5.27 -3.23
CA PHE A 97 11.39 4.19 -2.30
C PHE A 97 11.26 4.68 -0.86
N ARG A 98 10.44 3.97 -0.08
CA ARG A 98 10.14 4.26 1.33
C ARG A 98 10.90 3.32 2.24
N MET A 99 11.34 3.87 3.36
CA MET A 99 11.85 3.10 4.50
C MET A 99 11.15 3.62 5.76
N PRO A 100 10.23 2.83 6.34
CA PRO A 100 9.57 3.22 7.58
C PRO A 100 10.59 3.43 8.69
N THR A 101 10.33 4.43 9.54
CA THR A 101 11.13 4.65 10.74
C THR A 101 10.36 4.18 11.96
N TYR A 102 11.08 3.94 13.06
CA TYR A 102 10.45 3.64 14.34
C TYR A 102 9.42 4.71 14.76
N LEU A 103 9.74 5.98 14.49
CA LEU A 103 8.86 7.09 14.79
C LEU A 103 7.58 7.05 13.94
N HIS A 104 7.71 6.78 12.63
CA HIS A 104 6.57 6.64 11.72
C HIS A 104 5.64 5.51 12.18
N GLU A 105 6.19 4.32 12.37
CA GLU A 105 5.44 3.10 12.73
C GLU A 105 4.72 3.26 14.08
N TRP A 106 5.34 3.94 15.05
CA TRP A 106 4.69 4.19 16.34
C TRP A 106 3.52 5.18 16.23
N VAL A 107 3.71 6.30 15.54
CA VAL A 107 2.66 7.31 15.36
C VAL A 107 1.46 6.71 14.64
N ILE A 108 1.69 6.03 13.51
CA ILE A 108 0.59 5.43 12.75
C ILE A 108 -0.11 4.33 13.56
N SER A 109 0.63 3.47 14.26
CA SER A 109 0.04 2.41 15.09
C SER A 109 -0.83 2.97 16.20
N SER A 110 -0.42 4.08 16.83
CA SER A 110 -1.18 4.73 17.91
C SER A 110 -2.50 5.32 17.41
N VAL A 111 -2.48 5.92 16.21
CA VAL A 111 -3.71 6.45 15.57
C VAL A 111 -4.63 5.31 15.13
N VAL A 112 -4.08 4.26 14.53
CA VAL A 112 -4.83 3.08 14.10
C VAL A 112 -5.50 2.39 15.29
N GLU A 113 -4.78 2.23 16.40
CA GLU A 113 -5.31 1.67 17.64
C GLU A 113 -6.49 2.48 18.16
N GLU A 114 -6.39 3.81 18.14
CA GLU A 114 -7.44 4.71 18.62
C GLU A 114 -8.69 4.67 17.76
N VAL A 115 -8.54 4.71 16.42
CA VAL A 115 -9.69 4.56 15.51
C VAL A 115 -10.34 3.20 15.71
N SER A 116 -9.53 2.13 15.78
CA SER A 116 -10.04 0.78 16.04
C SER A 116 -10.76 0.66 17.38
N ARG A 117 -10.27 1.36 18.41
CA ARG A 117 -10.92 1.40 19.74
C ARG A 117 -12.29 2.06 19.64
N GLN A 118 -12.41 3.19 18.95
CA GLN A 118 -13.70 3.87 18.81
C GLN A 118 -14.68 3.08 17.91
N LEU A 119 -14.20 2.43 16.84
CA LEU A 119 -15.00 1.49 16.05
C LEU A 119 -15.54 0.35 16.91
N ARG A 120 -14.73 -0.23 17.81
CA ARG A 120 -15.19 -1.27 18.75
C ARG A 120 -16.26 -0.76 19.71
N VAL A 121 -16.17 0.48 20.17
CA VAL A 121 -17.18 1.10 21.04
C VAL A 121 -18.50 1.27 20.29
N ILE A 122 -18.47 1.79 19.06
CA ILE A 122 -19.66 1.90 18.21
C ILE A 122 -20.23 0.50 17.91
N GLY A 123 -19.36 -0.45 17.58
CA GLY A 123 -19.69 -1.84 17.27
C GLY A 123 -20.21 -2.68 18.44
N ALA A 124 -20.26 -2.15 19.66
CA ALA A 124 -20.78 -2.85 20.83
C ALA A 124 -22.33 -2.82 20.93
N GLY A 125 -22.99 -1.99 20.13
CA GLY A 125 -24.46 -1.92 20.08
C GLY A 125 -25.10 -2.89 19.08
N ASP A 126 -26.42 -2.77 18.94
CA ASP A 126 -27.26 -3.57 18.04
C ASP A 126 -27.81 -2.76 16.84
N SER A 127 -27.34 -1.53 16.64
CA SER A 127 -27.77 -0.66 15.53
C SER A 127 -27.11 -1.05 14.20
N ALA A 128 -27.64 -0.50 13.10
CA ALA A 128 -27.01 -0.61 11.77
C ALA A 128 -25.58 -0.05 11.78
N ALA A 129 -25.35 1.07 12.48
CA ALA A 129 -24.01 1.62 12.69
C ALA A 129 -23.08 0.67 13.46
N ALA A 130 -23.60 -0.04 14.46
CA ALA A 130 -22.81 -1.02 15.17
C ALA A 130 -22.43 -2.21 14.28
N ALA A 131 -23.35 -2.71 13.46
CA ALA A 131 -23.07 -3.76 12.47
C ALA A 131 -22.03 -3.31 11.45
N PHE A 132 -22.18 -2.11 10.90
CA PHE A 132 -21.22 -1.52 9.97
C PHE A 132 -19.83 -1.35 10.61
N ALA A 133 -19.76 -0.80 11.83
CA ALA A 133 -18.49 -0.61 12.53
C ALA A 133 -17.74 -1.93 12.80
N ARG A 134 -18.46 -3.03 13.07
CA ARG A 134 -17.86 -4.38 13.22
C ARG A 134 -17.28 -4.91 11.91
N ALA A 135 -17.84 -4.52 10.77
CA ALA A 135 -17.37 -4.90 9.45
C ALA A 135 -16.20 -4.03 8.94
N VAL A 136 -15.84 -2.96 9.66
CA VAL A 136 -14.66 -2.16 9.35
C VAL A 136 -13.44 -2.75 10.04
N VAL A 137 -12.41 -3.08 9.26
CA VAL A 137 -11.17 -3.67 9.76
C VAL A 137 -9.97 -2.81 9.40
N ALA A 138 -9.10 -2.59 10.39
CA ALA A 138 -7.77 -2.08 10.14
C ALA A 138 -7.00 -3.10 9.30
N ARG A 139 -6.53 -2.65 8.15
CA ARG A 139 -5.58 -3.34 7.28
C ARG A 139 -4.28 -2.54 7.40
N GLY A 140 -3.14 -3.22 7.47
CA GLY A 140 -1.83 -2.56 7.60
C GLY A 140 -1.48 -1.78 6.33
N SER A 141 -0.38 -2.14 5.70
CA SER A 141 0.08 -1.51 4.46
C SER A 141 -0.13 -2.36 3.19
N PRO A 142 -1.31 -2.97 2.90
CA PRO A 142 -1.54 -3.54 1.57
C PRO A 142 -1.34 -2.48 0.49
N THR A 143 -0.75 -2.90 -0.63
CA THR A 143 -0.56 -2.06 -1.81
C THR A 143 -1.89 -1.66 -2.44
N LEU A 144 -1.99 -0.39 -2.82
CA LEU A 144 -3.00 0.13 -3.73
C LEU A 144 -2.39 0.26 -5.13
N ASP A 145 -2.91 -0.48 -6.09
CA ASP A 145 -2.42 -0.47 -7.48
C ASP A 145 -3.49 0.12 -8.41
N PHE A 146 -3.22 1.33 -8.86
CA PHE A 146 -4.02 2.13 -9.79
C PHE A 146 -3.27 2.36 -11.10
N THR A 147 -2.31 1.48 -11.44
CA THR A 147 -1.52 1.62 -12.68
C THR A 147 -2.39 1.50 -13.92
N GLU A 148 -3.46 0.70 -13.89
CA GLU A 148 -4.43 0.58 -14.98
C GLU A 148 -5.25 1.86 -15.20
N THR A 149 -5.51 2.63 -14.14
CA THR A 149 -6.26 3.89 -14.21
C THR A 149 -5.35 5.12 -14.33
N GLY A 150 -4.02 4.94 -14.38
CA GLY A 150 -3.06 6.01 -14.55
C GLY A 150 -2.72 6.80 -13.27
N PHE A 151 -3.20 6.36 -12.10
CA PHE A 151 -2.91 6.99 -10.80
C PHE A 151 -1.78 6.28 -10.03
N GLY A 152 -1.11 5.33 -10.68
CA GLY A 152 0.13 4.75 -10.21
C GLY A 152 -0.07 3.72 -9.11
N ARG A 153 0.95 3.51 -8.27
CA ARG A 153 0.96 2.45 -7.26
C ARG A 153 1.43 3.02 -5.94
N HIS A 154 0.71 2.78 -4.85
CA HIS A 154 0.99 3.38 -3.54
C HIS A 154 1.00 2.32 -2.44
N ASP A 155 1.94 2.45 -1.51
CA ASP A 155 2.02 1.62 -0.29
C ASP A 155 1.67 2.47 0.93
N PRO A 156 0.37 2.57 1.30
CA PRO A 156 -0.06 3.38 2.44
C PRO A 156 0.50 2.87 3.77
N ASP A 157 0.68 3.76 4.75
CA ASP A 157 1.14 3.35 6.08
C ASP A 157 0.07 2.58 6.85
N ALA A 158 -1.21 2.96 6.68
CA ALA A 158 -2.34 2.19 7.19
C ALA A 158 -3.62 2.44 6.38
N GLN A 159 -4.57 1.51 6.48
CA GLN A 159 -5.89 1.65 5.86
C GLN A 159 -6.99 1.01 6.70
N PHE A 160 -8.22 1.51 6.56
CA PHE A 160 -9.42 0.87 7.09
C PHE A 160 -10.34 0.49 5.95
N ARG A 161 -10.70 -0.78 5.89
CA ARG A 161 -11.52 -1.36 4.83
C ARG A 161 -12.74 -2.02 5.43
N HIS A 162 -13.92 -1.74 4.87
CA HIS A 162 -15.11 -2.53 5.12
C HIS A 162 -14.97 -3.91 4.44
N LEU A 163 -15.38 -4.98 5.12
CA LEU A 163 -15.18 -6.36 4.63
C LEU A 163 -15.75 -6.61 3.23
N ASP A 164 -16.87 -5.96 2.92
CA ASP A 164 -17.57 -6.07 1.63
C ASP A 164 -17.13 -5.02 0.58
N ALA A 165 -16.22 -4.11 0.92
CA ALA A 165 -15.72 -3.10 -0.02
C ALA A 165 -14.53 -3.62 -0.83
N GLN A 166 -14.36 -3.19 -2.08
CA GLN A 166 -13.15 -3.50 -2.88
C GLN A 166 -11.94 -2.68 -2.41
N TYR A 167 -12.12 -1.37 -2.26
CA TYR A 167 -11.11 -0.42 -1.79
C TYR A 167 -11.27 -0.12 -0.29
N PRO A 168 -10.22 0.34 0.40
CA PRO A 168 -10.38 0.89 1.74
C PRO A 168 -11.23 2.17 1.71
N GLY A 169 -11.98 2.47 2.78
CA GLY A 169 -12.66 3.75 2.90
C GLY A 169 -11.75 4.87 3.42
N VAL A 170 -10.82 4.51 4.33
CA VAL A 170 -9.87 5.46 4.93
C VAL A 170 -8.44 4.99 4.68
N VAL A 171 -7.61 5.88 4.16
CA VAL A 171 -6.16 5.72 4.02
C VAL A 171 -5.44 6.71 4.94
N MET A 172 -4.37 6.26 5.58
CA MET A 172 -3.57 7.08 6.49
C MET A 172 -2.09 7.03 6.13
N GLU A 173 -1.45 8.19 6.21
CA GLU A 173 -0.04 8.40 5.88
C GLU A 173 0.67 9.20 6.96
N VAL A 174 1.92 8.84 7.25
CA VAL A 174 2.83 9.64 8.06
C VAL A 174 3.99 10.12 7.20
N SER A 175 4.11 11.45 7.09
CA SER A 175 5.13 12.11 6.30
C SER A 175 6.13 12.88 7.18
N TYR A 176 7.26 13.24 6.60
CA TYR A 176 8.18 14.23 7.17
C TYR A 176 8.07 15.50 6.33
N SER A 177 8.41 16.67 6.88
CA SER A 177 8.16 17.96 6.20
C SER A 177 8.89 18.15 4.88
N GLN A 178 9.96 17.41 4.64
CA GLN A 178 10.63 17.36 3.33
C GLN A 178 9.73 16.79 2.21
N LYS A 179 8.63 16.11 2.60
CA LYS A 179 7.71 15.36 1.75
C LYS A 179 6.35 16.05 1.57
N GLN A 180 6.08 17.16 2.26
CA GLN A 180 4.77 17.84 2.24
C GLN A 180 4.30 18.14 0.81
N LYS A 181 5.23 18.51 -0.08
CA LYS A 181 4.92 18.80 -1.50
C LYS A 181 4.37 17.61 -2.30
N TYR A 182 4.58 16.37 -1.86
CA TYR A 182 4.05 15.17 -2.55
C TYR A 182 2.72 14.70 -1.98
N THR A 183 2.36 15.19 -0.80
CA THR A 183 1.17 14.75 -0.08
C THR A 183 -0.14 14.98 -0.86
N PRO A 184 -0.36 16.14 -1.52
CA PRO A 184 -1.56 16.34 -2.32
C PRO A 184 -1.71 15.32 -3.44
N TYR A 185 -0.61 15.00 -4.16
CA TYR A 185 -0.65 14.04 -5.26
C TYR A 185 -0.98 12.63 -4.77
N ILE A 186 -0.43 12.20 -3.63
CA ILE A 186 -0.75 10.87 -3.07
C ILE A 186 -2.23 10.78 -2.69
N ALA A 187 -2.77 11.85 -2.08
CA ALA A 187 -4.18 11.88 -1.71
C ALA A 187 -5.10 11.90 -2.95
N GLU A 188 -4.73 12.67 -3.96
CA GLU A 188 -5.41 12.74 -5.24
C GLU A 188 -5.38 11.40 -5.97
N ASP A 189 -4.21 10.79 -6.14
CA ASP A 189 -4.04 9.50 -6.80
C ASP A 189 -4.86 8.40 -6.10
N CYS A 190 -4.91 8.39 -4.76
CA CYS A 190 -5.74 7.42 -4.03
C CYS A 190 -7.24 7.65 -4.26
N ILE A 191 -7.70 8.89 -4.14
CA ILE A 191 -9.14 9.21 -4.25
C ILE A 191 -9.60 8.99 -5.70
N LEU A 192 -8.87 9.51 -6.69
CA LEU A 192 -9.25 9.41 -8.10
C LEU A 192 -8.99 8.01 -8.66
N GLY A 193 -7.90 7.35 -8.27
CA GLY A 193 -7.57 5.99 -8.71
C GLY A 193 -8.57 4.94 -8.26
N SER A 194 -9.30 5.20 -7.17
CA SER A 194 -10.40 4.37 -6.66
C SER A 194 -11.79 4.88 -7.08
N ASP A 195 -11.88 5.85 -7.99
CA ASP A 195 -13.14 6.48 -8.42
C ASP A 195 -13.99 7.02 -7.26
N GLY A 196 -13.33 7.53 -6.21
CA GLY A 196 -13.97 8.08 -5.02
C GLY A 196 -14.43 7.05 -3.99
N ASP A 197 -14.06 5.78 -4.13
CA ASP A 197 -14.34 4.73 -3.14
C ASP A 197 -13.47 4.88 -1.89
N ILE A 198 -12.24 5.38 -2.03
CA ILE A 198 -11.45 5.89 -0.90
C ILE A 198 -12.06 7.22 -0.48
N ARG A 199 -12.89 7.19 0.57
CA ARG A 199 -13.65 8.35 1.06
C ARG A 199 -12.80 9.33 1.85
N ARG A 200 -11.71 8.88 2.46
CA ARG A 200 -10.80 9.73 3.23
C ARG A 200 -9.35 9.36 3.05
N VAL A 201 -8.53 10.36 2.81
CA VAL A 201 -7.07 10.28 2.98
C VAL A 201 -6.67 11.22 4.10
N VAL A 202 -5.89 10.75 5.06
CA VAL A 202 -5.38 11.52 6.20
C VAL A 202 -3.87 11.46 6.18
N VAL A 203 -3.20 12.61 6.15
CA VAL A 203 -1.74 12.67 6.18
C VAL A 203 -1.29 13.47 7.39
N MET A 204 -0.40 12.89 8.18
CA MET A 204 0.25 13.51 9.33
C MET A 204 1.71 13.82 9.01
N ASP A 205 2.06 15.09 8.91
CA ASP A 205 3.45 15.54 8.79
C ASP A 205 4.02 15.75 10.20
N ILE A 206 5.11 15.06 10.52
CA ILE A 206 5.68 15.09 11.88
C ILE A 206 6.98 15.90 12.02
N GLY A 207 7.34 16.76 11.05
CA GLY A 207 8.42 17.75 11.27
C GLY A 207 9.86 17.25 11.19
N TYR A 208 10.04 15.95 11.42
CA TYR A 208 11.31 15.37 11.82
C TYR A 208 12.30 15.22 10.65
N PRO A 209 13.63 15.37 10.88
CA PRO A 209 14.28 15.66 12.17
C PRO A 209 14.50 17.14 12.48
N ASN A 210 14.25 18.04 11.53
CA ASN A 210 14.72 19.43 11.60
C ASN A 210 13.69 20.42 12.13
N SER A 211 12.45 19.99 12.31
CA SER A 211 11.37 20.78 12.87
C SER A 211 10.64 19.99 13.96
N LYS A 212 10.15 20.71 14.96
CA LYS A 212 9.17 20.16 15.91
C LYS A 212 7.74 20.33 15.40
N LYS A 213 7.51 21.16 14.40
CA LYS A 213 6.17 21.38 13.85
C LYS A 213 5.58 20.06 13.38
N ALA A 214 4.34 19.78 13.76
CA ALA A 214 3.60 18.65 13.26
C ALA A 214 2.18 19.06 12.88
N THR A 215 1.78 18.71 11.66
CA THR A 215 0.51 19.09 11.05
C THR A 215 -0.23 17.88 10.52
N MET A 216 -1.54 18.03 10.36
CA MET A 216 -2.38 17.02 9.76
C MET A 216 -3.24 17.66 8.68
N SER A 217 -3.33 16.99 7.55
CA SER A 217 -4.19 17.36 6.43
C SER A 217 -5.10 16.18 6.07
N SER A 218 -6.28 16.47 5.51
CA SER A 218 -7.23 15.42 5.11
C SER A 218 -7.99 15.80 3.85
N TRP A 219 -8.21 14.80 2.99
CA TRP A 219 -8.93 14.91 1.73
C TRP A 219 -10.16 14.00 1.70
N LYS A 220 -11.13 14.35 0.87
CA LYS A 220 -12.30 13.52 0.53
C LYS A 220 -12.61 13.65 -0.97
N PRO A 221 -13.31 12.69 -1.59
CA PRO A 221 -13.89 12.87 -2.92
C PRO A 221 -14.94 13.98 -2.92
N SER A 222 -14.96 14.77 -3.98
CA SER A 222 -15.96 15.82 -4.21
C SER A 222 -16.23 15.92 -5.71
N VAL A 223 -17.49 16.09 -6.11
CA VAL A 223 -17.85 16.27 -7.52
C VAL A 223 -18.19 17.74 -7.74
N VAL A 224 -17.46 18.40 -8.63
CA VAL A 224 -17.59 19.82 -8.94
C VAL A 224 -17.90 20.01 -10.43
N LEU A 225 -18.43 21.18 -10.81
CA LEU A 225 -18.55 21.55 -12.22
C LEU A 225 -17.26 22.24 -12.67
N ASN A 226 -16.64 21.75 -13.74
CA ASN A 226 -15.44 22.34 -14.33
C ASN A 226 -15.78 23.59 -15.17
N GLU A 227 -14.77 24.26 -15.73
CA GLU A 227 -14.96 25.47 -16.57
C GLU A 227 -15.80 25.22 -17.83
N ALA A 228 -15.85 23.97 -18.31
CA ALA A 228 -16.67 23.53 -19.44
C ALA A 228 -18.12 23.16 -19.04
N GLY A 229 -18.45 23.19 -17.75
CA GLY A 229 -19.77 22.81 -17.22
C GLY A 229 -19.97 21.30 -17.08
N GLU A 230 -18.91 20.51 -17.10
CA GLU A 230 -18.94 19.05 -16.92
C GLU A 230 -18.68 18.68 -15.46
N LEU A 231 -19.25 17.56 -15.00
CA LEU A 231 -19.00 17.04 -13.67
C LEU A 231 -17.59 16.43 -13.60
N GLU A 232 -16.81 16.84 -12.63
CA GLU A 232 -15.43 16.42 -12.40
C GLU A 232 -15.27 15.94 -10.95
N LEU A 233 -14.73 14.72 -10.78
CA LEU A 233 -14.35 14.19 -9.48
C LEU A 233 -12.99 14.76 -9.09
N ILE A 234 -12.91 15.36 -7.91
CA ILE A 234 -11.68 15.95 -7.35
C ILE A 234 -11.41 15.42 -5.94
N ALA A 235 -10.14 15.48 -5.54
CA ALA A 235 -9.73 15.30 -4.15
C ALA A 235 -9.77 16.65 -3.40
N GLU A 236 -10.86 16.92 -2.70
CA GLU A 236 -11.05 18.15 -1.93
C GLU A 236 -10.30 18.07 -0.59
N GLN A 237 -9.35 18.98 -0.36
CA GLN A 237 -8.67 19.11 0.94
C GLN A 237 -9.62 19.76 1.97
N THR A 238 -10.04 18.99 2.96
CA THR A 238 -10.99 19.42 4.00
C THR A 238 -10.33 19.86 5.30
N ILE A 239 -9.15 19.34 5.59
CA ILE A 239 -8.29 19.82 6.68
C ILE A 239 -6.99 20.28 6.04
N VAL A 240 -6.66 21.55 6.24
CA VAL A 240 -5.46 22.19 5.68
C VAL A 240 -4.47 22.43 6.81
N ASP A 241 -3.39 21.62 6.82
CA ASP A 241 -2.23 21.72 7.70
C ASP A 241 -2.58 22.07 9.16
N MET A 242 -3.58 21.39 9.71
CA MET A 242 -3.99 21.60 11.09
C MET A 242 -2.81 21.27 12.00
N ILE A 243 -2.30 22.27 12.69
CA ILE A 243 -1.17 22.13 13.60
C ILE A 243 -1.63 21.34 14.81
N PHE A 244 -0.98 20.23 15.16
CA PHE A 244 -1.15 19.59 16.48
C PHE A 244 0.10 19.74 17.35
N ARG A 245 1.23 20.16 16.77
CA ARG A 245 2.42 20.62 17.48
C ARG A 245 3.03 21.81 16.77
N ASP A 246 3.25 22.91 17.47
CA ASP A 246 3.86 24.12 16.89
C ASP A 246 5.38 23.98 16.69
N GLU A 247 6.03 25.05 16.21
CA GLU A 247 7.47 25.08 15.91
C GLU A 247 8.33 25.02 17.18
N GLU A 248 7.82 25.53 18.31
CA GLU A 248 8.44 25.49 19.62
C GLU A 248 8.33 24.10 20.29
N GLY A 249 7.34 23.31 19.86
CA GLY A 249 7.04 21.98 20.34
C GLY A 249 5.90 21.92 21.35
N ASN A 250 5.03 22.94 21.41
CA ASN A 250 3.85 22.97 22.27
C ASN A 250 2.62 22.35 21.56
N PRO A 251 1.65 21.82 22.31
CA PRO A 251 0.39 21.33 21.74
C PRO A 251 -0.48 22.46 21.20
N ASN A 252 -1.38 22.14 20.26
CA ASN A 252 -2.39 23.09 19.81
C ASN A 252 -3.33 23.49 20.98
N PRO A 253 -3.53 24.79 21.26
CA PRO A 253 -4.40 25.26 22.34
C PRO A 253 -5.89 25.13 22.04
N ASN A 254 -6.28 24.93 20.78
CA ASN A 254 -7.68 24.76 20.38
C ASN A 254 -8.15 23.33 20.68
N GLU A 255 -9.00 23.18 21.69
CA GLU A 255 -9.60 21.88 22.06
C GLU A 255 -10.52 21.30 20.97
N GLU A 256 -11.05 22.16 20.10
CA GLU A 256 -11.87 21.72 18.98
C GLU A 256 -11.05 21.18 17.80
N ALA A 257 -9.75 21.44 17.77
CA ALA A 257 -8.87 20.93 16.72
C ALA A 257 -8.70 19.41 16.85
N GLY A 258 -8.73 18.71 15.71
CA GLY A 258 -8.49 17.28 15.66
C GLY A 258 -9.00 16.64 14.39
N LEU A 259 -8.84 15.32 14.32
CA LEU A 259 -9.40 14.49 13.26
C LEU A 259 -10.82 14.08 13.63
N THR A 260 -11.75 14.28 12.71
CA THR A 260 -13.10 13.69 12.79
C THR A 260 -13.35 12.88 11.53
N LEU A 261 -13.62 11.59 11.71
CA LEU A 261 -14.01 10.65 10.65
C LEU A 261 -15.46 10.25 10.90
N GLN A 262 -16.32 10.39 9.90
CA GLN A 262 -17.69 9.89 10.01
C GLN A 262 -17.68 8.39 9.73
N LEU A 263 -18.64 7.64 10.30
CA LEU A 263 -18.68 6.20 10.06
C LEU A 263 -18.87 5.87 8.57
N ARG A 264 -19.62 6.72 7.84
CA ARG A 264 -19.75 6.62 6.38
C ARG A 264 -18.44 6.82 5.59
N ASP A 265 -17.39 7.35 6.21
CA ASP A 265 -16.09 7.52 5.57
C ASP A 265 -15.34 6.16 5.43
N PHE A 266 -15.82 5.08 6.06
CA PHE A 266 -15.12 3.80 6.06
C PHE A 266 -15.56 2.82 4.95
N ALA A 267 -16.49 3.24 4.08
CA ALA A 267 -16.91 2.49 2.90
C ALA A 267 -17.58 3.41 1.87
N THR A 268 -17.84 2.89 0.68
CA THR A 268 -18.58 3.60 -0.38
C THR A 268 -20.01 3.90 0.05
N GLU A 269 -20.69 4.82 -0.63
CA GLU A 269 -22.09 5.20 -0.35
C GLU A 269 -23.04 4.00 -0.45
N THR A 270 -22.74 3.06 -1.35
CA THR A 270 -23.48 1.80 -1.52
C THR A 270 -23.49 0.94 -0.26
N LEU A 271 -22.42 0.97 0.52
CA LEU A 271 -22.28 0.18 1.75
C LEU A 271 -22.63 0.96 3.01
N SER A 272 -22.36 2.27 3.03
CA SER A 272 -22.55 3.10 4.21
C SER A 272 -24.00 3.53 4.41
N GLY A 273 -24.81 3.67 3.36
CA GLY A 273 -26.20 4.12 3.51
C GLY A 273 -26.35 5.53 4.12
N PRO A 274 -27.57 6.11 4.13
CA PRO A 274 -27.77 7.51 4.54
C PRO A 274 -27.76 7.74 6.07
N ASP A 275 -28.02 6.70 6.86
CA ASP A 275 -28.38 6.84 8.28
C ASP A 275 -27.17 6.78 9.25
N LEU A 276 -25.95 6.61 8.74
CA LEU A 276 -24.74 6.56 9.58
C LEU A 276 -24.29 7.97 9.98
N THR A 277 -24.62 8.34 11.22
CA THR A 277 -24.36 9.68 11.78
C THR A 277 -23.21 9.68 12.81
N GLU A 278 -22.83 8.51 13.28
CA GLU A 278 -21.76 8.32 14.26
C GLU A 278 -20.42 8.79 13.70
N SER A 279 -19.58 9.32 14.59
CA SER A 279 -18.26 9.81 14.23
C SER A 279 -17.19 9.35 15.23
N ILE A 280 -15.98 9.26 14.72
CA ILE A 280 -14.76 8.97 15.45
C ILE A 280 -13.97 10.26 15.53
N ARG A 281 -13.54 10.63 16.73
CA ARG A 281 -12.82 11.89 16.97
C ARG A 281 -11.49 11.65 17.68
N ILE A 282 -10.41 12.17 17.11
CA ILE A 282 -9.08 12.20 17.72
C ILE A 282 -8.66 13.66 17.90
N PRO A 283 -8.73 14.21 19.13
CA PRO A 283 -8.30 15.57 19.39
C PRO A 283 -6.82 15.80 19.04
N ALA A 284 -6.47 17.03 18.64
CA ALA A 284 -5.10 17.43 18.34
C ALA A 284 -4.15 17.20 19.54
N SER A 285 -4.65 17.39 20.77
CA SER A 285 -3.90 17.08 22.00
C SER A 285 -3.51 15.60 22.11
N LYS A 286 -4.32 14.69 21.58
CA LYS A 286 -4.05 13.24 21.57
C LYS A 286 -3.05 12.87 20.47
N LEU A 287 -3.16 13.49 19.29
CA LEU A 287 -2.14 13.36 18.24
C LEU A 287 -0.77 13.85 18.73
N TYR A 288 -0.74 14.97 19.45
CA TYR A 288 0.46 15.50 20.11
C TYR A 288 1.06 14.51 21.11
N SER A 289 0.22 13.88 21.97
CA SER A 289 0.73 12.91 22.94
C SER A 289 1.34 11.69 22.26
N TYR A 290 0.72 11.17 21.19
CA TYR A 290 1.27 10.03 20.44
C TYR A 290 2.65 10.32 19.88
N LEU A 291 2.83 11.50 19.28
CA LEU A 291 4.12 11.92 18.75
C LEU A 291 5.17 12.07 19.86
N THR A 292 4.80 12.71 20.97
CA THR A 292 5.70 12.93 22.12
C THR A 292 6.13 11.61 22.78
N GLU A 293 5.20 10.67 22.93
CA GLU A 293 5.49 9.34 23.45
C GLU A 293 6.38 8.53 22.51
N ALA A 294 6.13 8.62 21.19
CA ALA A 294 6.96 7.97 20.18
C ALA A 294 8.41 8.47 20.24
N GLU A 295 8.62 9.79 20.34
CA GLU A 295 9.94 10.41 20.47
C GLU A 295 10.64 9.99 21.77
N LYS A 296 9.92 9.98 22.90
CA LYS A 296 10.45 9.54 24.20
C LYS A 296 10.88 8.07 24.15
N ASN A 297 10.09 7.19 23.54
CA ASN A 297 10.44 5.78 23.38
C ASN A 297 11.63 5.59 22.43
N MET A 298 11.66 6.32 21.31
CA MET A 298 12.81 6.31 20.41
C MET A 298 14.10 6.76 21.13
N ALA A 299 14.04 7.78 21.97
CA ALA A 299 15.19 8.24 22.76
C ALA A 299 15.69 7.16 23.73
N LYS A 300 14.78 6.48 24.45
CA LYS A 300 15.12 5.34 25.31
C LYS A 300 15.82 4.22 24.55
N LEU A 301 15.31 3.84 23.37
CA LEU A 301 15.93 2.81 22.53
C LEU A 301 17.33 3.21 22.07
N LYS A 302 17.52 4.46 21.62
CA LYS A 302 18.85 4.98 21.24
C LYS A 302 19.83 4.96 22.42
N GLN A 303 19.34 5.25 23.62
CA GLN A 303 20.13 5.22 24.85
C GLN A 303 20.26 3.81 25.46
N LYS A 304 19.70 2.78 24.81
CA LYS A 304 19.65 1.39 25.30
C LYS A 304 19.06 1.27 26.71
N GLN A 305 18.12 2.15 27.04
CA GLN A 305 17.40 2.15 28.30
C GLN A 305 16.20 1.21 28.22
N GLY A 306 15.93 0.51 29.31
CA GLY A 306 14.86 -0.46 29.42
C GLY A 306 15.30 -1.66 30.25
N ALA A 307 14.33 -2.45 30.71
CA ALA A 307 14.63 -3.69 31.40
C ALA A 307 15.21 -4.69 30.38
N VAL A 308 16.47 -5.05 30.56
CA VAL A 308 17.10 -6.16 29.83
C VAL A 308 17.44 -7.22 30.85
N ARG A 309 17.14 -8.48 30.53
CA ARG A 309 17.56 -9.60 31.36
C ARG A 309 19.08 -9.58 31.50
N GLU A 310 19.58 -9.75 32.72
CA GLU A 310 21.01 -9.88 32.95
C GLU A 310 21.62 -10.95 32.02
N THR A 311 22.68 -10.56 31.32
CA THR A 311 23.40 -11.48 30.45
C THR A 311 23.99 -12.58 31.31
N ARG A 312 23.68 -13.85 31.01
CA ARG A 312 24.29 -15.02 31.66
C ARG A 312 25.62 -15.32 30.94
N PRO A 313 26.79 -14.92 31.46
CA PRO A 313 28.06 -15.00 30.72
C PRO A 313 28.47 -16.44 30.39
N TRP A 314 28.01 -17.44 31.16
CA TRP A 314 28.28 -18.86 30.90
C TRP A 314 27.37 -19.51 29.85
N VAL A 315 26.37 -18.79 29.31
CA VAL A 315 25.46 -19.33 28.29
C VAL A 315 25.90 -18.86 26.91
N ARG A 316 26.56 -19.75 26.16
CA ARG A 316 26.94 -19.47 24.76
C ARG A 316 25.68 -19.39 23.89
N LYS A 317 25.48 -18.26 23.22
CA LYS A 317 24.45 -18.12 22.18
C LYS A 317 24.91 -18.87 20.92
N ARG A 318 24.21 -19.93 20.53
CA ARG A 318 24.46 -20.65 19.27
C ARG A 318 23.70 -19.95 18.14
N ARG A 319 24.42 -19.40 17.15
CA ARG A 319 23.79 -18.95 15.90
C ARG A 319 23.32 -20.19 15.12
N ARG A 320 22.12 -20.12 14.54
CA ARG A 320 21.62 -21.14 13.61
C ARG A 320 22.53 -21.15 12.39
N LEU A 321 22.99 -22.34 11.99
CA LEU A 321 23.60 -22.53 10.67
C LEU A 321 22.48 -22.54 9.64
N GLU A 322 22.73 -21.97 8.46
CA GLU A 322 21.78 -22.02 7.34
C GLU A 322 21.37 -23.48 7.12
N THR A 323 20.06 -23.76 7.21
CA THR A 323 19.56 -25.09 6.87
C THR A 323 19.80 -25.25 5.37
N PRO A 324 20.50 -26.30 4.90
CA PRO A 324 20.58 -26.58 3.47
C PRO A 324 19.18 -26.62 2.84
N PRO A 325 19.01 -26.24 1.56
CA PRO A 325 17.75 -26.38 0.87
C PRO A 325 17.21 -27.80 1.07
N GLU A 326 15.95 -27.92 1.47
CA GLU A 326 15.33 -29.22 1.65
C GLU A 326 15.21 -29.87 0.27
N GLU A 327 16.08 -30.84 -0.03
CA GLU A 327 15.87 -31.73 -1.19
C GLU A 327 14.62 -32.55 -0.89
N LEU A 328 13.53 -32.22 -1.58
CA LEU A 328 12.34 -33.06 -1.61
C LEU A 328 12.75 -34.37 -2.31
N ASP A 329 13.17 -35.36 -1.53
CA ASP A 329 13.22 -36.75 -1.98
C ASP A 329 11.84 -37.10 -2.55
N ASP A 330 11.79 -37.59 -3.80
CA ASP A 330 10.56 -37.98 -4.50
C ASP A 330 9.66 -38.89 -3.64
N ASN A 331 10.27 -39.67 -2.74
CA ASN A 331 9.59 -40.56 -1.81
C ASN A 331 8.80 -39.80 -0.71
N ARG A 332 9.29 -38.62 -0.29
CA ARG A 332 8.60 -37.71 0.64
C ARG A 332 7.45 -36.98 -0.04
N GLU A 333 7.63 -36.52 -1.29
CA GLU A 333 6.55 -35.84 -2.03
C GLU A 333 5.35 -36.76 -2.26
N ALA A 334 5.60 -38.02 -2.64
CA ALA A 334 4.55 -39.03 -2.77
C ALA A 334 3.80 -39.30 -1.44
N LYS A 335 4.51 -39.17 -0.30
CA LYS A 335 3.91 -39.33 1.03
C LYS A 335 3.03 -38.14 1.39
N PHE A 336 3.44 -36.91 1.07
CA PHE A 336 2.63 -35.72 1.31
C PHE A 336 1.38 -35.67 0.42
N ARG A 337 1.48 -36.04 -0.87
CA ARG A 337 0.31 -36.17 -1.75
C ARG A 337 -0.72 -37.16 -1.21
N LYS A 338 -0.27 -38.31 -0.69
CA LYS A 338 -1.17 -39.29 -0.05
C LYS A 338 -1.84 -38.76 1.22
N ILE A 339 -1.18 -37.87 1.95
CA ILE A 339 -1.76 -37.23 3.15
C ILE A 339 -2.79 -36.19 2.72
N GLU A 340 -2.50 -35.38 1.70
CA GLU A 340 -3.41 -34.38 1.14
C GLU A 340 -4.66 -35.03 0.53
N GLU A 341 -4.51 -36.05 -0.31
CA GLU A 341 -5.64 -36.80 -0.88
C GLU A 341 -6.53 -37.42 0.20
N LYS A 342 -5.91 -37.93 1.27
CA LYS A 342 -6.65 -38.51 2.41
C LYS A 342 -7.38 -37.42 3.21
N ALA A 343 -6.81 -36.22 3.35
CA ALA A 343 -7.44 -35.09 4.02
C ALA A 343 -8.62 -34.54 3.19
N ILE A 344 -8.48 -34.43 1.86
CA ILE A 344 -9.56 -34.06 0.94
C ILE A 344 -10.70 -35.07 1.02
N SER A 345 -10.39 -36.37 0.92
CA SER A 345 -11.41 -37.43 1.00
C SER A 345 -12.13 -37.46 2.35
N GLN A 346 -11.48 -37.04 3.43
CA GLN A 346 -12.08 -36.96 4.76
C GLN A 346 -13.01 -35.74 4.87
N ALA A 347 -12.59 -34.58 4.34
CA ALA A 347 -13.41 -33.37 4.30
C ALA A 347 -14.68 -33.55 3.45
N GLU A 348 -14.58 -34.21 2.29
CA GLU A 348 -15.73 -34.52 1.43
C GLU A 348 -16.75 -35.46 2.11
N LYS A 349 -16.28 -36.40 2.93
CA LYS A 349 -17.16 -37.29 3.70
C LYS A 349 -17.88 -36.57 4.84
N ASP A 350 -17.19 -35.65 5.51
CA ASP A 350 -17.79 -34.88 6.60
C ASP A 350 -18.89 -33.94 6.07
N ASP A 351 -18.74 -33.39 4.86
CA ASP A 351 -19.73 -32.53 4.20
C ASP A 351 -20.99 -33.30 3.72
N SER A 352 -20.84 -34.58 3.37
CA SER A 352 -21.97 -35.45 2.96
C SER A 352 -22.91 -35.85 4.12
N SER A 353 -22.56 -35.52 5.36
CA SER A 353 -23.34 -35.90 6.54
C SER A 353 -24.49 -34.94 6.89
N TYR A 354 -24.64 -33.82 6.18
CA TYR A 354 -25.78 -32.91 6.37
C TYR A 354 -27.05 -33.48 5.71
N LYS A 355 -27.80 -34.32 6.46
CA LYS A 355 -29.12 -34.78 6.05
C LYS A 355 -30.14 -33.66 6.23
N THR A 356 -30.64 -33.13 5.12
CA THR A 356 -31.88 -32.35 5.03
C THR A 356 -33.04 -33.22 5.53
N THR A 357 -33.67 -32.81 6.63
CA THR A 357 -34.95 -33.39 7.09
C THR A 357 -36.06 -32.91 6.15
N PRO A 358 -36.82 -33.80 5.49
CA PRO A 358 -37.96 -33.42 4.67
C PRO A 358 -39.16 -33.02 5.52
N ASP A 359 -39.96 -32.11 4.96
CA ASP A 359 -41.20 -31.52 5.48
C ASP A 359 -42.20 -32.55 6.05
N GLU A 360 -42.72 -32.29 7.25
CA GLU A 360 -43.92 -32.95 7.78
C GLU A 360 -45.16 -32.08 7.46
N GLU A 361 -45.90 -32.52 6.44
CA GLU A 361 -47.31 -32.16 6.21
C GLU A 361 -48.15 -32.51 7.44
N TRP A 362 -48.80 -31.51 8.04
CA TRP A 362 -49.90 -31.72 8.98
C TRP A 362 -51.23 -31.76 8.22
N SER A 363 -51.96 -32.87 8.33
CA SER A 363 -53.41 -32.90 8.15
C SER A 363 -54.09 -33.94 9.04
N LEU A 364 -54.83 -33.39 10.01
CA LEU A 364 -56.16 -33.75 10.54
C LEU A 364 -56.36 -35.09 11.29
N GLU A 365 -56.68 -34.96 12.58
CA GLU A 365 -58.03 -35.19 13.12
C GLU A 365 -58.44 -34.06 14.07
#